data_AF-A0A3P1V4Q9-F1
#
_entry.id   AF-A0A3P1V4Q9-F1
#
_cell.length_a   1.000
_cell.length_b   1.000
_cell.length_c   1.000
_cell.angle_alpha   90.00
_cell.angle_beta   90.00
_cell.angle_gamma   90.00
#
_symmetry.space_group_name_H-M   'P 1'
#
loop_
_entity.id
_entity.type
_entity.pdbx_description
1 polymer ?
#
loop_
_entity_poly.entity_id
_entity_poly.type
_entity_poly.pdbx_seq_one_letter_code
_entity_poly.pdbx_strand_id
1 'polypeptide(L)'
;MEELEIRILPMSEDEFCGYIEPDCITNIKDMQEIFFMQDLKLKRNGKFKIKESHFRTAVGSLILFQYRKHLIASAIYDKTFKIDENSDDYKNGYKEYYLFKPDTIRIFSPISEEEFQQIKEVKFQQAKHKIDYNKLEAVEKIIKNEKY
;
A
#
# COMPACT_ATOMS: atom_id res chain seq x y z
N MET A 1 15.84 -18.83 -1.27
CA MET A 1 14.50 -18.33 -0.91
C MET A 1 14.65 -16.87 -0.60
N GLU A 2 13.86 -16.00 -1.22
CA GLU A 2 13.81 -14.60 -0.78
C GLU A 2 13.15 -14.57 0.61
N GLU A 3 13.74 -13.82 1.54
CA GLU A 3 13.19 -13.69 2.89
C GLU A 3 11.95 -12.80 2.86
N LEU A 4 10.91 -13.23 3.57
CA LEU A 4 9.72 -12.41 3.79
C LEU A 4 10.12 -11.11 4.50
N GLU A 5 9.40 -10.04 4.20
CA GLU A 5 9.65 -8.73 4.77
C GLU A 5 8.34 -7.96 4.93
N ILE A 6 8.40 -6.89 5.72
CA ILE A 6 7.31 -5.92 5.83
C ILE A 6 7.79 -4.63 5.17
N ARG A 7 7.01 -4.06 4.26
CA ARG A 7 7.38 -2.81 3.56
C ARG A 7 6.34 -1.73 3.75
N ILE A 8 6.81 -0.50 3.86
CA ILE A 8 5.96 0.68 3.77
C ILE A 8 5.98 1.19 2.33
N LEU A 9 4.81 1.25 1.72
CA LEU A 9 4.58 1.85 0.40
C LEU A 9 3.99 3.24 0.59
N PRO A 10 4.78 4.32 0.42
CA PRO A 10 4.25 5.68 0.42
C PRO A 10 3.40 5.91 -0.82
N MET A 11 2.22 6.50 -0.60
CA MET A 11 1.30 6.97 -1.64
C MET A 11 1.26 8.49 -1.58
N SER A 12 1.46 9.15 -2.73
CA SER A 12 1.34 10.61 -2.82
C SER A 12 -0.07 11.02 -3.24
N GLU A 13 -0.55 12.19 -2.80
CA GLU A 13 -1.87 12.69 -3.22
C GLU A 13 -1.91 12.93 -4.74
N ASP A 14 -0.81 13.46 -5.28
CA ASP A 14 -0.65 13.78 -6.71
C ASP A 14 -0.71 12.54 -7.61
N GLU A 15 -0.27 11.37 -7.14
CA GLU A 15 -0.38 10.12 -7.90
C GLU A 15 -1.80 9.56 -7.95
N PHE A 16 -2.63 9.87 -6.95
CA PHE A 16 -4.01 9.39 -6.85
C PHE A 16 -5.02 10.33 -7.49
N CYS A 17 -4.67 11.60 -7.70
CA CYS A 17 -5.44 12.49 -8.55
C CYS A 17 -5.39 12.03 -10.03
N GLY A 18 -6.54 11.63 -10.58
CA GLY A 18 -6.68 11.04 -11.93
C GLY A 18 -6.55 9.51 -11.98
N TYR A 19 -6.50 8.84 -10.83
CA TYR A 19 -6.35 7.38 -10.73
C TYR A 19 -7.66 6.63 -10.40
N ILE A 20 -8.62 7.36 -9.82
CA ILE A 20 -9.84 6.87 -9.17
C ILE A 20 -10.98 7.84 -9.45
N GLU A 21 -12.22 7.36 -9.37
CA GLU A 21 -13.42 8.22 -9.39
C GLU A 21 -14.02 8.31 -7.97
N PRO A 22 -14.31 9.52 -7.44
CA PRO A 22 -14.07 10.83 -8.04
C PRO A 22 -12.57 11.17 -8.15
N ASP A 23 -12.23 12.03 -9.11
CA ASP A 23 -10.88 12.27 -9.63
C ASP A 23 -9.79 12.50 -8.58
N CYS A 24 -10.13 12.97 -7.37
CA CYS A 24 -9.17 13.13 -6.28
C CYS A 24 -9.80 12.71 -4.94
N ILE A 25 -9.12 11.82 -4.22
CA ILE A 25 -9.39 11.55 -2.81
C ILE A 25 -8.38 12.30 -1.96
N THR A 26 -8.87 13.21 -1.12
CA THR A 26 -8.00 14.07 -0.30
C THR A 26 -7.99 13.68 1.17
N ASN A 27 -8.82 12.73 1.61
CA ASN A 27 -8.90 12.32 3.01
C ASN A 27 -8.68 10.81 3.19
N ILE A 28 -8.27 10.43 4.41
CA ILE A 28 -7.91 9.04 4.74
C ILE A 28 -9.14 8.11 4.66
N LYS A 29 -10.30 8.56 5.15
CA LYS A 29 -11.52 7.72 5.18
C LYS A 29 -11.93 7.30 3.78
N ASP A 30 -12.01 8.24 2.84
CA ASP A 30 -12.34 7.95 1.45
C ASP A 30 -11.26 7.09 0.81
N MET A 31 -9.98 7.30 1.13
CA MET A 31 -8.90 6.46 0.62
C MET A 31 -9.07 5.01 1.08
N GLN A 32 -9.49 4.80 2.32
CA GLN A 32 -9.78 3.48 2.87
C GLN A 32 -11.03 2.86 2.25
N GLU A 33 -12.16 3.57 2.29
CA GLU A 33 -13.46 3.01 1.88
C GLU A 33 -13.61 2.92 0.36
N ILE A 34 -13.26 3.97 -0.37
CA ILE A 34 -13.43 4.04 -1.83
C ILE A 34 -12.26 3.36 -2.52
N PHE A 35 -11.02 3.76 -2.23
CA PHE A 35 -9.89 3.20 -2.96
C PHE A 35 -9.55 1.78 -2.49
N PHE A 36 -9.23 1.54 -1.22
CA PHE A 36 -8.79 0.21 -0.80
C PHE A 36 -9.91 -0.83 -0.86
N MET A 37 -11.10 -0.49 -0.35
CA MET A 37 -12.17 -1.47 -0.20
C MET A 37 -13.04 -1.62 -1.45
N GLN A 38 -13.44 -0.53 -2.12
CA GLN A 38 -14.28 -0.65 -3.31
C GLN A 38 -13.46 -0.83 -4.59
N ASP A 39 -12.42 -0.04 -4.80
CA ASP A 39 -11.68 -0.07 -6.06
C ASP A 39 -10.61 -1.17 -6.09
N LEU A 40 -9.57 -1.07 -5.27
CA LEU A 40 -8.45 -1.98 -5.27
C LEU A 40 -8.87 -3.42 -4.98
N LYS A 41 -9.68 -3.63 -3.93
CA LYS A 41 -10.13 -4.97 -3.53
C LYS A 41 -11.19 -5.56 -4.45
N LEU A 42 -12.28 -4.85 -4.72
CA LEU A 42 -13.42 -5.43 -5.46
C LEU A 42 -13.32 -5.23 -6.97
N LYS A 43 -13.09 -4.00 -7.45
CA LYS A 43 -13.09 -3.71 -8.90
C LYS A 43 -11.81 -4.19 -9.59
N ARG A 44 -10.65 -3.92 -9.00
CA ARG A 44 -9.33 -4.21 -9.60
C ARG A 44 -8.77 -5.57 -9.22
N ASN A 45 -9.41 -6.26 -8.29
CA ASN A 45 -8.99 -7.56 -7.79
C ASN A 45 -7.50 -7.57 -7.38
N GLY A 46 -7.10 -6.57 -6.61
CA GLY A 46 -5.76 -6.40 -6.06
C GLY A 46 -4.72 -5.79 -6.99
N LYS A 47 -5.08 -5.38 -8.21
CA LYS A 47 -4.14 -4.77 -9.17
C LYS A 47 -3.92 -3.28 -8.85
N PHE A 48 -2.76 -2.97 -8.29
CA PHE A 48 -2.30 -1.62 -7.98
C PHE A 48 -1.33 -1.14 -9.07
N LYS A 49 -1.58 0.02 -9.68
CA LYS A 49 -0.76 0.57 -10.79
C LYS A 49 0.35 1.46 -10.25
N ILE A 50 1.51 1.39 -10.88
CA ILE A 50 2.74 2.00 -10.40
C ILE A 50 3.47 2.72 -11.54
N LYS A 51 3.81 3.99 -11.33
CA LYS A 51 4.55 4.82 -12.29
C LYS A 51 6.05 4.58 -12.23
N GLU A 52 6.60 4.39 -11.03
CA GLU A 52 8.02 4.09 -10.84
C GLU A 52 8.18 2.77 -10.09
N SER A 53 9.04 1.85 -10.55
CA SER A 53 9.22 0.57 -9.86
C SER A 53 9.64 0.80 -8.40
N HIS A 54 8.70 0.65 -7.47
CA HIS A 54 8.90 1.13 -6.12
C HIS A 54 9.81 0.20 -5.32
N PHE A 55 9.83 -1.12 -5.59
CA PHE A 55 10.73 -2.09 -4.99
C PHE A 55 10.52 -3.53 -5.51
N ARG A 56 11.56 -4.36 -5.45
CA ARG A 56 11.44 -5.83 -5.49
C ARG A 56 11.21 -6.32 -4.07
N THR A 57 10.11 -7.04 -3.84
CA THR A 57 9.76 -7.64 -2.54
C THR A 57 9.40 -9.11 -2.75
N ALA A 58 9.68 -9.94 -1.75
CA ALA A 58 9.36 -11.35 -1.80
C ALA A 58 7.83 -11.58 -1.83
N VAL A 59 7.38 -12.56 -2.61
CA VAL A 59 5.99 -13.04 -2.58
C VAL A 59 5.61 -13.45 -1.16
N GLY A 60 4.46 -12.99 -0.67
CA GLY A 60 4.01 -13.20 0.71
C GLY A 60 4.40 -12.10 1.70
N SER A 61 5.18 -11.11 1.26
CA SER A 61 5.53 -9.95 2.09
C SER A 61 4.31 -9.11 2.46
N LEU A 62 4.31 -8.55 3.67
CA LEU A 62 3.27 -7.63 4.12
C LEU A 62 3.59 -6.21 3.65
N ILE A 63 2.67 -5.60 2.91
CA ILE A 63 2.78 -4.21 2.49
C ILE A 63 1.85 -3.37 3.34
N LEU A 64 2.41 -2.31 3.92
CA LEU A 64 1.71 -1.27 4.68
C LEU A 64 1.63 -0.03 3.79
N PHE A 65 0.43 0.50 3.60
CA PHE A 65 0.21 1.67 2.75
C PHE A 65 0.23 2.94 3.59
N GLN A 66 1.16 3.84 3.26
CA GLN A 66 1.30 5.12 3.93
C GLN A 66 0.63 6.23 3.11
N TYR A 67 -0.28 6.97 3.73
CA TYR A 67 -0.94 8.14 3.15
C TYR A 67 -1.04 9.25 4.19
N ARG A 68 -0.73 10.50 3.81
CA ARG A 68 -0.78 11.67 4.71
C ARG A 68 -0.10 11.44 6.08
N LYS A 69 1.09 10.85 6.08
CA LYS A 69 1.87 10.48 7.28
C LYS A 69 1.16 9.52 8.25
N HIS A 70 0.26 8.69 7.73
CA HIS A 70 -0.35 7.61 8.49
C HIS A 70 -0.23 6.31 7.71
N LEU A 71 -0.15 5.18 8.40
CA LEU A 71 -0.44 3.88 7.80
C LEU A 71 -1.95 3.68 7.84
N ILE A 72 -2.55 3.34 6.70
CA ILE A 72 -4.01 3.34 6.55
C ILE A 72 -4.58 2.02 6.04
N ALA A 73 -3.73 1.19 5.46
CA ALA A 73 -4.14 -0.11 4.94
C ALA A 73 -2.96 -1.07 4.89
N SER A 74 -3.27 -2.36 4.70
CA SER A 74 -2.27 -3.40 4.45
C SER A 74 -2.76 -4.46 3.49
N ALA A 75 -1.83 -5.15 2.84
CA ALA A 75 -2.11 -6.28 1.97
C ALA A 75 -0.89 -7.20 1.85
N ILE A 76 -1.12 -8.47 1.47
CA ILE A 76 -0.06 -9.41 1.14
C ILE A 76 0.26 -9.29 -0.36
N TYR A 77 1.53 -9.04 -0.65
CA TYR A 77 2.05 -8.98 -2.00
C TYR A 77 2.11 -10.38 -2.64
N ASP A 78 1.64 -10.48 -3.88
CA ASP A 78 1.62 -11.73 -4.66
C ASP A 78 2.63 -11.71 -5.79
N LYS A 79 2.64 -10.67 -6.64
CA LYS A 79 3.54 -10.58 -7.80
C LYS A 79 3.53 -9.20 -8.45
N THR A 80 4.47 -8.99 -9.35
CA THR A 80 4.52 -7.81 -10.23
C THR A 80 4.34 -8.20 -11.69
N PHE A 81 3.61 -7.38 -12.43
CA PHE A 81 3.47 -7.48 -13.88
C PHE A 81 3.94 -6.20 -14.54
N LYS A 82 4.57 -6.33 -15.71
CA LYS A 82 4.80 -5.17 -16.58
C LYS A 82 3.51 -4.78 -17.29
N ILE A 83 3.32 -3.49 -17.47
CA ILE A 83 2.24 -2.92 -18.27
C ILE A 83 2.65 -2.99 -19.74
N ASP A 84 1.69 -3.32 -20.62
CA ASP A 84 1.90 -3.28 -22.06
C ASP A 84 2.23 -1.85 -22.51
N GLU A 85 3.34 -1.69 -23.22
CA GLU A 85 3.84 -0.39 -23.70
C GLU A 85 2.86 0.32 -24.65
N ASN A 86 1.93 -0.42 -25.26
CA ASN A 86 0.91 0.14 -26.15
C ASN A 86 -0.37 0.56 -25.42
N SER A 87 -0.52 0.21 -24.14
CA SER A 87 -1.73 0.52 -23.36
C SER A 87 -1.83 1.99 -22.97
N ASP A 88 -3.05 2.47 -22.73
CA ASP A 88 -3.27 3.83 -22.26
C ASP A 88 -2.67 4.06 -20.86
N ASP A 89 -2.63 3.01 -20.04
CA ASP A 89 -1.93 3.05 -18.75
C ASP A 89 -0.44 3.36 -18.90
N TYR A 90 0.22 2.78 -19.90
CA TYR A 90 1.62 3.08 -20.19
C TYR A 90 1.82 4.51 -20.70
N LYS A 91 0.91 5.01 -21.54
CA LYS A 91 0.90 6.41 -22.01
C LYS A 91 0.71 7.40 -20.86
N ASN A 92 -0.07 7.00 -19.84
CA ASN A 92 -0.28 7.77 -18.60
C ASN A 92 0.86 7.63 -17.58
N GLY A 93 1.98 7.01 -17.99
CA GLY A 93 3.21 6.91 -17.21
C GLY A 93 3.31 5.69 -16.30
N TYR A 94 2.29 4.82 -16.25
CA TYR A 94 2.36 3.60 -15.45
C TYR A 94 3.24 2.54 -16.13
N LYS A 95 4.12 1.89 -15.36
CA LYS A 95 5.07 0.89 -15.88
C LYS A 95 4.76 -0.52 -15.41
N GLU A 96 4.24 -0.65 -14.18
CA GLU A 96 4.04 -1.96 -13.54
C GLU A 96 2.71 -2.01 -12.78
N TYR A 97 2.20 -3.23 -12.58
CA TYR A 97 1.17 -3.53 -11.59
C TYR A 97 1.75 -4.38 -10.47
N TYR A 98 1.56 -3.96 -9.22
CA TYR A 98 1.65 -4.89 -8.09
C TYR A 98 0.30 -5.59 -7.93
N LEU A 99 0.35 -6.90 -7.83
CA LEU A 99 -0.80 -7.70 -7.46
C LEU A 99 -0.73 -8.01 -5.97
N PHE A 100 -1.80 -7.62 -5.27
CA PHE A 100 -2.06 -7.99 -3.90
C PHE A 100 -3.14 -9.06 -3.81
N LYS A 101 -3.07 -9.91 -2.79
CA LYS A 101 -4.14 -10.89 -2.52
C LYS A 101 -5.39 -10.16 -2.02
N PRO A 102 -6.51 -10.16 -2.75
CA PRO A 102 -7.67 -9.29 -2.45
C PRO A 102 -8.29 -9.53 -1.07
N ASP A 103 -8.36 -10.78 -0.63
CA ASP A 103 -8.83 -11.21 0.69
C ASP A 103 -7.95 -10.72 1.84
N THR A 104 -6.68 -10.41 1.56
CA THR A 104 -5.73 -9.86 2.53
C THR A 104 -5.74 -8.35 2.61
N ILE A 105 -6.41 -7.65 1.68
CA ILE A 105 -6.54 -6.19 1.73
C ILE A 105 -7.43 -5.80 2.90
N ARG A 106 -6.86 -5.01 3.82
CA ARG A 106 -7.48 -4.57 5.06
C ARG A 106 -7.20 -3.09 5.29
N ILE A 107 -8.21 -2.39 5.80
CA ILE A 107 -8.11 -1.05 6.37
C ILE A 107 -8.14 -1.16 7.90
N PHE A 108 -7.60 -0.17 8.58
CA PHE A 108 -7.52 -0.09 10.06
C PHE A 108 -7.49 1.38 10.46
N SER A 109 -7.70 1.71 11.74
CA SER A 109 -7.61 3.12 12.15
C SER A 109 -6.23 3.69 11.80
N PRO A 110 -6.14 4.93 11.30
CA PRO A 110 -4.88 5.48 10.80
C PRO A 110 -3.79 5.49 11.88
N ILE A 111 -2.68 4.80 11.63
CA ILE A 111 -1.57 4.71 12.58
C ILE A 111 -0.58 5.83 12.25
N SER A 112 -0.37 6.73 13.20
CA SER A 112 0.59 7.83 13.12
C SER A 112 2.05 7.34 13.17
N GLU A 113 2.97 8.25 12.82
CA GLU A 113 4.40 7.99 12.94
C GLU A 113 4.80 7.67 14.39
N GLU A 114 4.26 8.41 15.36
CA GLU A 114 4.58 8.26 16.79
C GLU A 114 4.17 6.87 17.32
N GLU A 115 2.99 6.40 16.93
CA GLU A 115 2.49 5.07 17.29
C GLU A 115 3.36 3.96 16.67
N PHE A 116 3.79 4.14 15.41
CA PHE A 116 4.59 3.14 14.72
C PHE A 116 6.07 3.12 15.15
N GLN A 117 6.60 4.24 15.65
CA GLN A 117 7.97 4.33 16.18
C GLN A 117 8.23 3.34 17.31
N GLN A 118 7.20 2.92 18.05
CA GLN A 118 7.30 1.86 19.06
C GLN A 118 7.76 0.50 18.48
N ILE A 119 7.48 0.25 17.21
CA ILE A 119 7.86 -0.98 16.50
C ILE A 119 9.18 -0.78 15.76
N LYS A 120 9.30 0.33 15.05
CA LYS A 120 10.50 0.67 14.28
C LYS A 120 10.63 2.18 14.18
N GLU A 121 11.79 2.69 14.54
CA GLU A 121 12.16 4.07 14.26
C GLU A 121 12.20 4.31 12.75
N VAL A 122 11.13 4.92 12.23
CA VAL A 122 10.98 5.35 10.85
C VAL A 122 10.37 6.73 10.84
N LYS A 123 10.77 7.53 9.86
CA LYS A 123 10.08 8.79 9.53
C LYS A 123 9.17 8.52 8.35
N PHE A 124 7.89 8.85 8.46
CA PHE A 124 6.92 8.82 7.37
C PHE A 124 7.09 10.03 6.43
N GLN A 125 8.34 10.32 6.11
CA GLN A 125 8.71 11.06 4.91
C GLN A 125 8.80 10.02 3.79
N GLN A 126 8.56 10.37 2.52
CA GLN A 126 8.37 9.44 1.38
C GLN A 126 9.51 8.43 1.09
N ALA A 127 10.46 8.25 2.02
CA ALA A 127 11.42 7.18 2.09
C ALA A 127 10.76 5.80 2.21
N LYS A 128 11.34 4.85 1.48
CA LYS A 128 10.92 3.44 1.46
C LYS A 128 11.54 2.72 2.65
N HIS A 129 10.71 2.12 3.50
CA HIS A 129 11.18 1.39 4.67
C HIS A 129 10.98 -0.11 4.48
N LYS A 130 12.09 -0.87 4.59
CA LYS A 130 12.09 -2.33 4.75
C LYS A 130 12.13 -2.64 6.24
N ILE A 131 11.28 -3.53 6.71
CA ILE A 131 11.17 -3.94 8.11
C ILE A 131 11.33 -5.45 8.16
N ASP A 132 12.10 -5.93 9.14
CA ASP A 132 12.33 -7.35 9.34
C ASP A 132 11.03 -8.06 9.72
N TYR A 133 10.83 -9.25 9.14
CA TYR A 133 9.60 -10.01 9.32
C TYR A 133 9.41 -10.53 10.76
N ASN A 134 10.47 -10.55 11.56
CA ASN A 134 10.38 -10.84 12.99
C ASN A 134 9.51 -9.83 13.76
N LYS A 135 9.23 -8.64 13.18
CA LYS A 135 8.33 -7.64 13.74
C LYS A 135 6.87 -7.82 13.32
N LEU A 136 6.54 -8.85 12.53
CA LEU A 136 5.18 -9.08 12.02
C LEU A 136 4.15 -9.11 13.14
N GLU A 137 4.42 -9.82 14.23
CA GLU A 137 3.46 -9.94 15.34
C GLU A 137 3.17 -8.56 15.97
N ALA A 138 4.18 -7.72 16.14
CA ALA A 138 4.03 -6.37 16.66
C ALA A 138 3.22 -5.49 15.70
N VAL A 139 3.50 -5.58 14.39
CA VAL A 139 2.75 -4.87 13.35
C VAL A 139 1.29 -5.33 13.28
N GLU A 140 1.03 -6.64 13.39
CA GLU A 140 -0.33 -7.16 13.40
C GLU A 140 -1.11 -6.72 14.64
N LYS A 141 -0.45 -6.63 15.81
CA LYS A 141 -1.08 -6.16 17.05
C LYS A 141 -1.54 -4.71 16.92
N ILE A 142 -0.70 -3.82 16.41
CA ILE A 142 -1.07 -2.41 16.27
C ILE A 142 -2.19 -2.22 15.24
N ILE A 143 -2.17 -2.98 14.14
CA ILE A 143 -3.24 -2.98 13.13
C ILE A 143 -4.58 -3.49 13.70
N LYS A 144 -4.54 -4.47 14.61
CA LYS A 144 -5.75 -5.09 15.20
C LYS A 144 -6.32 -4.30 16.39
N ASN A 145 -5.48 -3.62 17.15
CA ASN A 145 -5.87 -2.94 18.40
C ASN A 145 -6.61 -1.62 18.15
N GLU A 146 -6.40 -0.99 17.01
CA GLU A 146 -7.03 0.28 16.68
C GLU A 146 -8.31 0.05 15.87
N LYS A 147 -9.44 -0.17 16.55
CA LYS A 147 -10.76 -0.30 15.94
C LYS A 147 -11.68 0.85 16.34
N TYR A 148 -12.37 1.39 15.33
CA TYR A 148 -13.68 2.03 15.43
C TYR A 148 -14.67 1.21 16.26
#